data_AF-A0A1H0E289-F1
#
_entry.id   AF-A0A1H0E289-F1
#
_cell.length_a   1.000
_cell.length_b   1.000
_cell.length_c   1.000
_cell.angle_alpha   90.00
_cell.angle_beta   90.00
_cell.angle_gamma   90.00
#
_symmetry.space_group_name_H-M   'P 1'
#
loop_
_entity.id
_entity.type
_entity.pdbx_description
1 polymer ?
#
loop_
_entity_poly.entity_id
_entity_poly.type
_entity_poly.pdbx_seq_one_letter_code
_entity_poly.pdbx_strand_id
1 'polypeptide(L)'
;MLKDYAGIIVVGIIAFFLLFNVFGGNDQRGMSGSYTEDTYGELPSEPDRSEILSGIENSEANDIESLIQDHFPLLDTVRSDQGISRIYMTKELSLTEVSDSLTSVIPPEEISEKQENKQALIYPDHFVILQESTEEPGVITIELASDDFVRNHYSPGFFSGLFLGSILNRSLGSNDWYDRRRANCQQTGNCYGGYGMYGNYNSGGTTSMRGSSNRGGGPGTGK
;
A
#
# COMPACT_ATOMS: atom_id res chain seq x y z
N MET A 1 -51.75 -51.04 19.28
CA MET A 1 -50.73 -52.04 19.70
C MET A 1 -50.50 -52.98 18.52
N LEU A 2 -49.22 -53.11 18.08
CA LEU A 2 -48.54 -54.23 17.39
C LEU A 2 -49.34 -55.00 16.29
N LYS A 3 -48.92 -55.13 15.02
CA LYS A 3 -47.61 -55.36 14.35
C LYS A 3 -47.77 -54.91 12.86
N ASP A 4 -46.77 -54.77 11.99
CA ASP A 4 -45.93 -55.78 11.33
C ASP A 4 -44.90 -55.03 10.44
N TYR A 5 -43.60 -55.27 10.54
CA TYR A 5 -42.76 -56.14 9.69
C TYR A 5 -42.92 -55.99 8.17
N ALA A 6 -41.85 -55.52 7.52
CA ALA A 6 -41.28 -55.93 6.22
C ALA A 6 -40.57 -54.70 5.60
N GLY A 7 -39.27 -54.67 5.28
CA GLY A 7 -38.39 -55.74 4.85
C GLY A 7 -38.42 -55.90 3.33
N ILE A 8 -37.84 -54.95 2.57
CA ILE A 8 -37.42 -55.11 1.15
C ILE A 8 -36.18 -54.22 0.97
N ILE A 9 -34.96 -54.78 1.03
CA ILE A 9 -34.13 -55.26 -0.09
C ILE A 9 -33.76 -54.16 -1.09
N VAL A 10 -32.54 -53.63 -0.90
CA VAL A 10 -31.45 -53.43 -1.89
C VAL A 10 -31.84 -53.32 -3.37
N VAL A 11 -31.71 -52.12 -3.94
CA VAL A 11 -31.26 -51.82 -5.32
C VAL A 11 -30.66 -50.41 -5.23
N GLY A 12 -29.37 -50.13 -5.43
CA GLY A 12 -28.65 -50.33 -6.67
C GLY A 12 -28.67 -49.05 -7.50
N ILE A 13 -27.51 -48.36 -7.57
CA ILE A 13 -27.04 -47.55 -8.71
C ILE A 13 -27.53 -46.09 -8.79
N ILE A 14 -26.58 -45.20 -8.46
CA ILE A 14 -26.16 -43.99 -9.20
C ILE A 14 -27.03 -43.64 -10.43
N ALA A 15 -27.79 -42.56 -10.33
CA ALA A 15 -28.03 -41.65 -11.46
C ALA A 15 -28.68 -40.36 -10.96
N PHE A 16 -28.18 -39.23 -11.47
CA PHE A 16 -28.99 -38.05 -11.75
C PHE A 16 -29.49 -37.18 -10.58
N PHE A 17 -28.56 -36.48 -9.91
CA PHE A 17 -28.83 -35.13 -9.36
C PHE A 17 -27.85 -34.11 -9.95
N LEU A 18 -27.64 -34.21 -11.26
CA LEU A 18 -27.30 -33.07 -12.10
C LEU A 18 -28.57 -32.68 -12.84
N LEU A 19 -28.89 -31.38 -12.76
CA LEU A 19 -29.96 -30.63 -13.42
C LEU A 19 -31.10 -30.20 -12.46
N PHE A 20 -31.39 -28.91 -12.55
CA PHE A 20 -32.39 -28.12 -11.82
C PHE A 20 -31.93 -27.39 -10.55
N ASN A 21 -30.85 -26.62 -10.66
CA ASN A 21 -30.88 -25.23 -10.16
C ASN A 21 -30.85 -24.30 -11.38
N VAL A 22 -32.03 -24.19 -11.97
CA VAL A 22 -32.35 -23.36 -13.13
C VAL A 22 -33.39 -22.36 -12.64
N PHE A 23 -33.02 -21.08 -12.74
CA PHE A 23 -33.78 -19.83 -12.57
C PHE A 23 -33.73 -19.06 -11.24
N GLY A 24 -33.16 -17.85 -11.34
CA GLY A 24 -33.22 -16.71 -10.42
C GLY A 24 -31.83 -16.36 -9.87
N GLY A 25 -31.01 -15.47 -10.43
CA GLY A 25 -31.30 -14.21 -11.11
C GLY A 25 -30.78 -13.04 -10.28
N ASN A 26 -29.46 -12.83 -10.27
CA ASN A 26 -28.77 -11.52 -10.29
C ASN A 26 -27.25 -11.72 -10.15
N ASP A 27 -26.54 -11.38 -11.21
CA ASP A 27 -25.10 -11.20 -11.22
C ASP A 27 -24.73 -10.00 -10.35
N GLN A 28 -24.14 -10.24 -9.19
CA GLN A 28 -23.12 -9.37 -8.62
C GLN A 28 -22.09 -10.23 -7.90
N ARG A 29 -21.07 -10.60 -8.68
CA ARG A 29 -19.76 -10.96 -8.17
C ARG A 29 -19.24 -9.76 -7.37
N GLY A 30 -19.13 -9.93 -6.07
CA GLY A 30 -18.49 -8.98 -5.17
C GLY A 30 -17.99 -9.76 -3.96
N MET A 31 -16.95 -10.56 -4.16
CA MET A 31 -16.21 -11.15 -3.05
C MET A 31 -15.47 -10.00 -2.37
N SER A 32 -16.14 -9.38 -1.41
CA SER A 32 -15.59 -8.37 -0.50
C SER A 32 -14.50 -9.05 0.34
N GLY A 33 -13.24 -8.82 -0.02
CA GLY A 33 -12.12 -9.10 0.86
C GLY A 33 -12.26 -8.21 2.10
N SER A 34 -12.69 -8.81 3.20
CA SER A 34 -12.50 -8.25 4.54
C SER A 34 -11.01 -8.29 4.83
N TYR A 35 -10.33 -7.15 4.74
CA TYR A 35 -8.92 -7.06 5.11
C TYR A 35 -8.80 -7.15 6.62
N THR A 36 -8.60 -8.37 7.13
CA THR A 36 -8.28 -8.61 8.52
C THR A 36 -6.78 -8.41 8.75
N GLU A 37 -6.46 -7.93 9.95
CA GLU A 37 -5.17 -7.83 10.63
C GLU A 37 -4.16 -8.96 10.27
N ASP A 38 -4.66 -10.15 9.90
CA ASP A 38 -3.91 -11.34 9.49
C ASP A 38 -2.93 -11.16 8.31
N THR A 39 -3.09 -10.14 7.45
CA THR A 39 -2.21 -9.98 6.26
C THR A 39 -0.77 -9.57 6.64
N TYR A 40 -0.58 -8.95 7.81
CA TYR A 40 0.75 -8.58 8.31
C TYR A 40 1.22 -9.49 9.46
N GLY A 41 0.65 -10.69 9.59
CA GLY A 41 1.07 -11.66 10.61
C GLY A 41 2.58 -11.95 10.58
N GLU A 42 3.25 -11.72 9.45
CA GLU A 42 4.71 -11.69 9.34
C GLU A 42 5.15 -10.58 8.37
N LEU A 43 5.98 -9.64 8.85
CA LEU A 43 6.63 -8.64 8.01
C LEU A 43 7.59 -9.29 7.01
N PRO A 44 7.82 -8.70 5.82
CA PRO A 44 8.83 -9.18 4.88
C PRO A 44 10.20 -9.33 5.54
N SER A 45 10.96 -10.35 5.13
CA SER A 45 12.36 -10.48 5.53
C SER A 45 13.18 -9.31 4.97
N GLU A 46 14.06 -8.75 5.79
CA GLU A 46 15.02 -7.71 5.39
C GLU A 46 16.46 -8.17 5.66
N PRO A 47 17.46 -7.63 4.93
CA PRO A 47 18.87 -7.82 5.27
C PRO A 47 19.22 -7.16 6.61
N ASP A 48 20.32 -7.58 7.24
CA ASP A 48 20.79 -6.96 8.48
C ASP A 48 21.23 -5.50 8.25
N ARG A 49 21.15 -4.66 9.30
CA ARG A 49 21.52 -3.24 9.27
C ARG A 49 22.80 -2.91 8.48
N SER A 50 23.88 -3.67 8.68
CA SER A 50 25.16 -3.41 8.00
C SER A 50 25.12 -3.69 6.51
N GLU A 51 24.35 -4.70 6.09
CA GLU A 51 24.18 -5.05 4.68
C GLU A 51 23.36 -3.97 3.97
N ILE A 52 22.29 -3.47 4.58
CA ILE A 52 21.49 -2.37 4.02
C ILE A 52 22.37 -1.12 3.82
N LEU A 53 23.07 -0.67 4.86
CA LEU A 53 23.87 0.56 4.80
C LEU A 53 25.03 0.47 3.80
N SER A 54 25.75 -0.66 3.80
CA SER A 54 26.85 -0.87 2.84
C SER A 54 26.32 -1.07 1.41
N GLY A 55 25.15 -1.69 1.25
CA GLY A 55 24.47 -1.81 -0.03
C GLY A 55 24.13 -0.45 -0.63
N ILE A 56 23.53 0.44 0.17
CA ILE A 56 23.21 1.82 -0.24
C ILE A 56 24.48 2.61 -0.56
N GLU A 57 25.49 2.58 0.32
CA GLU A 57 26.74 3.35 0.13
C GLU A 57 27.48 2.96 -1.15
N ASN A 58 27.45 1.68 -1.53
CA ASN A 58 28.10 1.16 -2.73
C ASN A 58 27.15 0.97 -3.91
N SER A 59 25.94 1.55 -3.84
CA SER A 59 24.93 1.39 -4.88
C SER A 59 25.33 2.13 -6.17
N GLU A 60 25.04 1.52 -7.31
CA GLU A 60 25.16 2.12 -8.64
C GLU A 60 23.82 2.69 -9.14
N ALA A 61 22.83 2.79 -8.24
CA ALA A 61 21.52 3.35 -8.56
C ALA A 61 21.65 4.82 -8.99
N ASN A 62 21.00 5.18 -10.10
CA ASN A 62 21.05 6.53 -10.66
C ASN A 62 19.82 7.38 -10.27
N ASP A 63 18.83 6.76 -9.64
CA ASP A 63 17.60 7.38 -9.18
C ASP A 63 17.13 6.76 -7.87
N ILE A 64 16.32 7.53 -7.14
CA ILE A 64 15.86 7.14 -5.81
C ILE A 64 14.92 5.94 -5.83
N GLU A 65 14.18 5.74 -6.92
CA GLU A 65 13.26 4.60 -7.07
C GLU A 65 14.05 3.29 -7.06
N SER A 66 15.12 3.21 -7.85
CA SER A 66 16.01 2.05 -7.93
C SER A 66 16.73 1.82 -6.61
N LEU A 67 17.27 2.90 -6.00
CA LEU A 67 18.00 2.80 -4.73
C LEU A 67 17.11 2.20 -3.62
N ILE A 68 15.84 2.64 -3.53
CA ILE A 68 14.92 2.10 -2.53
C ILE A 68 14.52 0.66 -2.86
N GLN A 69 14.22 0.36 -4.13
CA GLN A 69 13.81 -0.96 -4.59
C GLN A 69 14.84 -2.05 -4.34
N ASP A 70 16.13 -1.71 -4.50
CA ASP A 70 17.22 -2.68 -4.42
C ASP A 70 17.61 -3.01 -2.96
N HIS A 71 17.30 -2.12 -2.01
CA HIS A 71 17.81 -2.23 -0.64
C HIS A 71 16.75 -2.41 0.45
N PHE A 72 15.48 -2.13 0.16
CA PHE A 72 14.39 -2.28 1.11
C PHE A 72 13.32 -3.26 0.60
N PRO A 73 12.79 -4.13 1.46
CA PRO A 73 11.70 -5.01 1.05
C PRO A 73 10.39 -4.23 0.84
N LEU A 74 9.67 -4.62 -0.21
CA LEU A 74 8.33 -4.09 -0.50
C LEU A 74 7.31 -4.65 0.50
N LEU A 75 6.63 -3.74 1.21
CA LEU A 75 5.56 -4.05 2.16
C LEU A 75 4.17 -4.04 1.50
N ASP A 76 3.85 -2.99 0.75
CA ASP A 76 2.52 -2.81 0.12
C ASP A 76 2.59 -1.94 -1.14
N THR A 77 1.50 -1.92 -1.91
CA THR A 77 1.31 -1.02 -3.04
C THR A 77 -0.12 -0.48 -3.05
N VAL A 78 -0.23 0.84 -2.87
CA VAL A 78 -1.48 1.59 -3.05
C VAL A 78 -1.53 2.07 -4.51
N ARG A 79 -2.56 1.69 -5.25
CA ARG A 79 -2.68 2.00 -6.68
C ARG A 79 -4.07 2.49 -7.01
N SER A 80 -4.14 3.56 -7.78
CA SER A 80 -5.35 4.02 -8.45
C SER A 80 -5.10 4.23 -9.94
N ASP A 81 -6.13 4.67 -10.65
CA ASP A 81 -6.03 5.20 -12.02
C ASP A 81 -5.22 6.51 -12.08
N GLN A 82 -5.07 7.20 -10.95
CA GLN A 82 -4.43 8.51 -10.83
C GLN A 82 -3.08 8.46 -10.11
N GLY A 83 -2.41 7.31 -10.12
CA GLY A 83 -1.03 7.17 -9.64
C GLY A 83 -0.79 5.90 -8.83
N ILE A 84 0.46 5.77 -8.38
CA ILE A 84 0.92 4.66 -7.55
C ILE A 84 1.74 5.19 -6.37
N SER A 85 1.59 4.50 -5.24
CA SER A 85 2.45 4.62 -4.08
C SER A 85 2.92 3.22 -3.66
N ARG A 86 4.23 3.02 -3.60
CA ARG A 86 4.86 1.76 -3.18
C ARG A 86 5.45 1.96 -1.80
N ILE A 87 5.15 1.04 -0.89
CA ILE A 87 5.57 1.15 0.50
C ILE A 87 6.61 0.08 0.75
N TYR A 88 7.81 0.53 1.09
CA TYR A 88 8.89 -0.32 1.58
C TYR A 88 9.00 -0.17 3.09
N MET A 89 9.78 -1.03 3.72
CA MET A 89 9.97 -0.98 5.17
C MET A 89 11.38 -1.32 5.59
N THR A 90 11.75 -0.89 6.80
CA THR A 90 12.88 -1.44 7.55
C THR A 90 12.61 -1.42 9.06
N LYS A 91 13.08 -2.43 9.79
CA LYS A 91 13.19 -2.41 11.27
C LYS A 91 14.63 -2.20 11.73
N GLU A 92 15.57 -2.32 10.81
CA GLU A 92 17.01 -2.27 11.08
C GLU A 92 17.56 -0.84 11.14
N LEU A 93 16.84 0.13 10.56
CA LEU A 93 17.23 1.53 10.52
C LEU A 93 16.17 2.44 11.15
N SER A 94 16.64 3.46 11.86
CA SER A 94 15.80 4.59 12.27
C SER A 94 15.47 5.51 11.10
N LEU A 95 14.43 6.34 11.26
CA LEU A 95 14.06 7.36 10.27
C LEU A 95 15.23 8.25 9.85
N THR A 96 16.08 8.64 10.80
CA THR A 96 17.25 9.49 10.51
C THR A 96 18.29 8.74 9.69
N GLU A 97 18.55 7.47 9.99
CA GLU A 97 19.50 6.68 9.21
C GLU A 97 18.99 6.43 7.78
N VAL A 98 17.69 6.17 7.61
CA VAL A 98 17.10 6.05 6.27
C VAL A 98 17.21 7.37 5.51
N SER A 99 16.83 8.49 6.12
CA SER A 99 16.96 9.81 5.50
C SER A 99 18.41 10.10 5.09
N ASP A 100 19.35 9.93 6.02
CA ASP A 100 20.74 10.33 5.80
C ASP A 100 21.41 9.41 4.77
N SER A 101 21.15 8.09 4.80
CA SER A 101 21.69 7.15 3.82
C SER A 101 21.18 7.43 2.41
N LEU A 102 19.86 7.61 2.21
CA LEU A 102 19.29 7.91 0.91
C LEU A 102 19.80 9.25 0.35
N THR A 103 19.75 10.31 1.16
CA THR A 103 20.13 11.67 0.71
C THR A 103 21.63 11.84 0.48
N SER A 104 22.47 11.01 1.11
CA SER A 104 23.92 11.01 0.89
C SER A 104 24.32 10.48 -0.49
N VAL A 105 23.55 9.53 -1.02
CA VAL A 105 23.81 8.89 -2.33
C VAL A 105 23.09 9.64 -3.44
N ILE A 106 21.80 9.94 -3.24
CA ILE A 106 20.97 10.65 -4.22
C ILE A 106 20.35 11.86 -3.52
N PRO A 107 20.90 13.08 -3.73
CA PRO A 107 20.35 14.28 -3.13
C PRO A 107 18.95 14.61 -3.69
N PRO A 108 17.94 14.85 -2.83
CA PRO A 108 16.64 15.36 -3.26
C PRO A 108 16.72 16.84 -3.66
N GLU A 109 15.71 17.31 -4.40
CA GLU A 109 15.54 18.73 -4.68
C GLU A 109 15.23 19.51 -3.39
N GLU A 110 14.43 18.90 -2.51
CA GLU A 110 14.01 19.50 -1.24
C GLU A 110 13.87 18.45 -0.14
N ILE A 111 14.16 18.86 1.09
CA ILE A 111 14.04 18.04 2.30
C ILE A 111 13.15 18.79 3.27
N SER A 112 12.07 18.14 3.74
CA SER A 112 11.23 18.71 4.77
C SER A 112 11.93 18.73 6.13
N GLU A 113 11.44 19.57 7.04
CA GLU A 113 11.74 19.38 8.46
C GLU A 113 11.28 18.00 8.93
N LYS A 114 12.02 17.43 9.88
CA LYS A 114 11.62 16.22 10.61
C LYS A 114 10.58 16.61 11.66
N GLN A 115 9.40 16.01 11.63
CA GLN A 115 8.34 16.25 12.63
C GLN A 115 7.69 14.95 13.03
N GLU A 116 7.44 14.75 14.33
CA GLU A 116 6.52 13.71 14.84
C GLU A 116 6.68 12.34 14.15
N ASN A 117 7.92 11.88 14.00
CA ASN A 117 8.29 10.61 13.37
C ASN A 117 8.03 10.50 11.86
N LYS A 118 7.98 11.63 11.14
CA LYS A 118 7.90 11.69 9.68
C LYS A 118 8.84 12.72 9.06
N GLN A 119 9.19 12.47 7.80
CA GLN A 119 9.94 13.38 6.94
C GLN A 119 9.59 13.12 5.47
N ALA A 120 9.60 14.14 4.64
CA ALA A 120 9.44 14.02 3.21
C ALA A 120 10.71 14.50 2.48
N LEU A 121 11.12 13.71 1.48
CA LEU A 121 12.21 14.02 0.56
C LEU A 121 11.60 14.11 -0.84
N ILE A 122 11.83 15.23 -1.53
CA ILE A 122 11.20 15.53 -2.81
C ILE A 122 12.24 15.38 -3.92
N TYR A 123 11.97 14.48 -4.85
CA TYR A 123 12.78 14.22 -6.04
C TYR A 123 12.00 14.65 -7.29
N PRO A 124 12.64 14.73 -8.47
CA PRO A 124 12.00 15.27 -9.67
C PRO A 124 10.67 14.59 -10.07
N ASP A 125 10.57 13.26 -9.88
CA ASP A 125 9.39 12.47 -10.30
C ASP A 125 8.70 11.75 -9.13
N HIS A 126 9.23 11.91 -7.91
CA HIS A 126 8.85 11.10 -6.76
C HIS A 126 8.89 11.87 -5.45
N PHE A 127 7.96 11.53 -4.57
CA PHE A 127 8.00 11.87 -3.16
C PHE A 127 8.38 10.61 -2.38
N VAL A 128 9.41 10.75 -1.54
CA VAL A 128 9.76 9.73 -0.54
C VAL A 128 9.28 10.24 0.81
N ILE A 129 8.26 9.58 1.37
CA ILE A 129 7.73 9.88 2.70
C ILE A 129 8.26 8.80 3.65
N LEU A 130 9.09 9.24 4.59
CA LEU A 130 9.60 8.40 5.68
C LEU A 130 8.68 8.58 6.88
N GLN A 131 8.23 7.48 7.46
CA GLN A 131 7.37 7.53 8.65
C GLN A 131 7.57 6.29 9.53
N GLU A 132 7.73 6.49 10.83
CA GLU A 132 7.64 5.39 11.79
C GLU A 132 6.18 4.94 11.92
N SER A 133 5.92 3.64 11.80
CA SER A 133 4.57 3.10 11.96
C SER A 133 4.10 3.30 13.39
N THR A 134 2.87 3.83 13.52
CA THR A 134 2.20 3.95 14.82
C THR A 134 1.59 2.63 15.29
N GLU A 135 1.40 1.72 14.35
CA GLU A 135 0.82 0.41 14.56
C GLU A 135 1.87 -0.65 14.89
N GLU A 136 3.04 -0.55 14.27
CA GLU A 136 4.22 -1.39 14.56
C GLU A 136 5.43 -0.52 14.95
N PRO A 137 5.61 -0.22 16.25
CA PRO A 137 6.72 0.60 16.72
C PRO A 137 8.09 0.06 16.29
N GLY A 138 8.98 0.94 15.84
CA GLY A 138 10.29 0.58 15.32
C GLY A 138 10.30 0.14 13.85
N VAL A 139 9.15 -0.06 13.19
CA VAL A 139 9.09 -0.19 11.73
C VAL A 139 9.09 1.19 11.10
N ILE A 140 10.07 1.47 10.24
CA ILE A 140 10.07 2.64 9.37
C ILE A 140 9.46 2.25 8.03
N THR A 141 8.41 2.96 7.65
CA THR A 141 7.83 2.89 6.30
C THR A 141 8.49 3.92 5.40
N ILE A 142 8.79 3.49 4.17
CA ILE A 142 9.42 4.28 3.12
C ILE A 142 8.44 4.28 1.96
N GLU A 143 7.57 5.29 1.93
CA GLU A 143 6.54 5.42 0.92
C GLU A 143 7.09 6.20 -0.29
N LEU A 144 7.27 5.48 -1.39
CA LEU A 144 7.67 6.01 -2.69
C LEU A 144 6.40 6.31 -3.51
N ALA A 145 5.96 7.55 -3.48
CA ALA A 145 4.77 8.03 -4.15
C ALA A 145 5.11 8.80 -5.44
N SER A 146 4.43 8.46 -6.53
CA SER A 146 4.48 9.25 -7.76
C SER A 146 3.85 10.63 -7.58
N ASP A 147 4.29 11.61 -8.37
CA ASP A 147 3.70 12.95 -8.42
C ASP A 147 2.18 12.94 -8.61
N ASP A 148 1.69 12.11 -9.52
CA ASP A 148 0.25 11.98 -9.76
C ASP A 148 -0.47 11.43 -8.54
N PHE A 149 0.13 10.48 -7.82
CA PHE A 149 -0.47 9.97 -6.60
C PHE A 149 -0.57 11.07 -5.54
N VAL A 150 0.50 11.83 -5.31
CA VAL A 150 0.52 12.95 -4.37
C VAL A 150 -0.48 14.03 -4.77
N ARG A 151 -0.48 14.41 -6.04
CA ARG A 151 -1.36 15.43 -6.61
C ARG A 151 -2.83 15.13 -6.37
N ASN A 152 -3.23 13.87 -6.54
CA ASN A 152 -4.64 13.49 -6.58
C ASN A 152 -5.17 12.93 -5.25
N HIS A 153 -4.32 12.36 -4.39
CA HIS A 153 -4.80 11.60 -3.23
C HIS A 153 -4.45 12.25 -1.89
N TYR A 154 -3.24 12.79 -1.72
CA TYR A 154 -2.80 13.28 -0.42
C TYR A 154 -3.65 14.42 0.11
N SER A 155 -3.93 14.41 1.40
CA SER A 155 -4.55 15.53 2.09
C SER A 155 -3.54 16.69 2.17
N PRO A 156 -3.95 17.95 2.00
CA PRO A 156 -3.03 19.08 2.12
C PRO A 156 -2.51 19.26 3.55
N GLY A 157 -3.29 18.81 4.54
CA GLY A 157 -2.91 18.81 5.95
C GLY A 157 -1.71 17.92 6.24
N PHE A 158 -1.52 16.83 5.49
CA PHE A 158 -0.41 15.89 5.69
C PHE A 158 0.95 16.59 5.66
N PHE A 159 1.16 17.41 4.62
CA PHE A 159 2.40 18.14 4.38
C PHE A 159 2.46 19.50 5.06
N SER A 160 1.35 19.99 5.62
CA SER A 160 1.32 21.31 6.27
C SER A 160 2.28 21.37 7.46
N GLY A 161 2.39 20.29 8.23
CA GLY A 161 3.41 20.18 9.28
C GLY A 161 4.83 20.17 8.72
N LEU A 162 5.04 19.52 7.57
CA LEU A 162 6.37 19.38 6.96
C LEU A 162 6.91 20.65 6.28
N PHE A 163 6.19 21.79 6.38
CA PHE A 163 6.54 23.07 5.76
C PHE A 163 6.74 23.03 4.23
N LEU A 164 6.11 22.05 3.55
CA LEU A 164 6.27 21.85 2.10
C LEU A 164 5.24 22.60 1.23
N GLY A 165 4.35 23.41 1.81
CA GLY A 165 3.21 23.98 1.09
C GLY A 165 3.58 24.74 -0.20
N SER A 166 4.60 25.61 -0.15
CA SER A 166 5.07 26.37 -1.32
C SER A 166 5.89 25.53 -2.30
N ILE A 167 6.54 24.47 -1.81
CA ILE A 167 7.36 23.55 -2.61
C ILE A 167 6.47 22.62 -3.42
N LEU A 168 5.39 22.10 -2.82
CA LEU A 168 4.42 21.23 -3.49
C LEU A 168 3.80 21.87 -4.73
N ASN A 169 3.49 23.16 -4.66
CA ASN A 169 2.95 23.88 -5.82
C ASN A 169 3.96 23.91 -6.98
N ARG A 170 5.26 23.99 -6.67
CA ARG A 170 6.33 24.00 -7.67
C ARG A 170 6.57 22.60 -8.24
N SER A 171 6.80 21.61 -7.39
CA SER A 171 7.08 20.23 -7.84
C SER A 171 5.89 19.65 -8.59
N LEU A 172 4.66 19.88 -8.13
CA LEU A 172 3.47 19.40 -8.81
C LEU A 172 3.02 20.28 -9.99
N GLY A 173 3.74 21.36 -10.32
CA GLY A 173 3.44 22.23 -11.46
C GLY A 173 2.07 22.93 -11.38
N SER A 174 1.61 23.28 -10.18
CA SER A 174 0.26 23.79 -9.92
C SER A 174 0.25 24.89 -8.86
N ASN A 175 -0.34 26.05 -9.17
CA ASN A 175 -0.39 27.19 -8.26
C ASN A 175 -1.48 27.11 -7.17
N ASP A 176 -2.41 26.17 -7.28
CA ASP A 176 -3.62 26.06 -6.45
C ASP A 176 -3.85 24.64 -5.91
N TRP A 177 -2.80 23.80 -5.86
CA TRP A 177 -2.94 22.40 -5.47
C TRP A 177 -3.57 22.27 -4.08
N TYR A 178 -3.07 23.04 -3.12
CA TYR A 178 -3.56 23.03 -1.74
C TYR A 178 -5.07 23.32 -1.67
N ASP A 179 -5.53 24.39 -2.34
CA ASP A 179 -6.93 24.83 -2.29
C ASP A 179 -7.85 23.83 -3.00
N ARG A 180 -7.46 23.37 -4.20
CA ARG A 180 -8.23 22.36 -4.94
C ARG A 180 -8.37 21.07 -4.16
N ARG A 181 -7.27 20.61 -3.58
CA ARG A 181 -7.24 19.35 -2.83
C ARG A 181 -8.02 19.47 -1.52
N ARG A 182 -7.92 20.59 -0.81
CA ARG A 182 -8.72 20.88 0.40
C ARG A 182 -10.21 20.89 0.09
N ALA A 183 -10.63 21.56 -0.98
CA ALA A 183 -12.02 21.58 -1.41
C ALA A 183 -12.53 20.18 -1.76
N ASN A 184 -11.74 19.40 -2.51
CA ASN A 184 -12.08 18.02 -2.84
C ASN A 184 -12.17 17.14 -1.58
N CYS A 185 -11.28 17.32 -0.61
CA CYS A 185 -11.32 16.60 0.66
C CYS A 185 -12.62 16.84 1.42
N GLN A 186 -13.03 18.10 1.51
CA GLN A 186 -14.26 18.48 2.21
C GLN A 186 -15.51 17.94 1.53
N GLN A 187 -15.49 17.79 0.21
CA GLN A 187 -16.63 17.31 -0.58
C GLN A 187 -16.74 15.80 -0.60
N THR A 188 -15.61 15.09 -0.74
CA THR A 188 -15.60 13.63 -0.98
C THR A 188 -15.30 12.81 0.27
N GLY A 189 -14.68 13.41 1.28
CA GLY A 189 -14.12 12.69 2.44
C GLY A 189 -12.94 11.77 2.08
N ASN A 190 -12.58 11.64 0.81
CA ASN A 190 -11.58 10.70 0.33
C ASN A 190 -10.22 11.40 0.29
N CYS A 191 -9.53 11.43 1.42
CA CYS A 191 -8.23 12.09 1.55
C CYS A 191 -7.18 11.22 2.22
N TYR A 192 -6.14 10.97 1.46
CA TYR A 192 -5.02 10.16 1.87
C TYR A 192 -4.16 10.92 2.89
N GLY A 193 -4.12 10.41 4.12
CA GLY A 193 -3.38 10.97 5.25
C GLY A 193 -1.96 10.42 5.39
N GLY A 194 -1.45 9.73 4.37
CA GLY A 194 -0.23 8.94 4.46
C GLY A 194 -0.56 7.45 4.64
N TYR A 195 0.44 6.60 4.42
CA TYR A 195 0.28 5.18 4.63
C TYR A 195 0.07 4.85 6.11
N GLY A 196 -0.90 3.97 6.38
CA GLY A 196 -1.13 3.32 7.67
C GLY A 196 -1.24 1.82 7.44
N MET A 197 -0.55 1.03 8.26
CA MET A 197 -0.29 -0.39 8.00
C MET A 197 -1.57 -1.22 8.05
N TYR A 198 -2.47 -0.99 9.01
CA TYR A 198 -3.72 -1.76 9.15
C TYR A 198 -4.96 -1.11 8.53
N GLY A 199 -4.78 -0.23 7.54
CA GLY A 199 -5.86 0.16 6.63
C GLY A 199 -6.58 1.47 6.96
N ASN A 200 -5.96 2.39 7.70
CA ASN A 200 -6.52 3.72 7.90
C ASN A 200 -5.64 4.83 7.29
N TYR A 201 -5.64 4.91 5.96
CA TYR A 201 -5.02 6.03 5.24
C TYR A 201 -6.02 7.13 4.90
N ASN A 202 -7.31 6.98 5.17
CA ASN A 202 -8.32 7.98 4.82
C ASN A 202 -8.75 8.81 6.02
N SER A 203 -8.76 10.14 5.88
CA SER A 203 -9.32 11.02 6.92
C SER A 203 -10.86 11.14 6.88
N GLY A 204 -11.58 10.35 6.06
CA GLY A 204 -13.04 10.55 5.93
C GLY A 204 -13.87 9.68 4.97
N GLY A 205 -13.47 8.47 4.55
CA GLY A 205 -14.32 7.66 3.65
C GLY A 205 -13.84 6.25 3.33
N THR A 206 -14.78 5.34 3.10
CA THR A 206 -14.68 3.86 3.10
C THR A 206 -14.11 3.20 1.82
N THR A 207 -13.41 3.91 0.94
CA THR A 207 -12.91 3.29 -0.32
C THR A 207 -11.45 2.91 -0.21
N SER A 208 -11.14 1.62 -0.23
CA SER A 208 -9.75 1.16 -0.15
C SER A 208 -9.04 1.25 -1.52
N MET A 209 -8.04 2.10 -1.67
CA MET A 209 -7.13 2.23 -2.82
C MET A 209 -5.99 1.18 -2.87
N ARG A 210 -6.05 0.15 -2.01
CA ARG A 210 -5.02 -0.90 -1.99
C ARG A 210 -5.15 -1.80 -3.20
N GLY A 211 -4.13 -1.80 -4.06
CA GLY A 211 -4.08 -2.69 -5.21
C GLY A 211 -3.54 -4.05 -4.76
N SER A 212 -4.30 -5.13 -4.97
CA SER A 212 -3.82 -6.49 -4.69
C SER A 212 -2.56 -6.78 -5.52
N SER A 213 -1.40 -6.89 -4.88
CA SER A 213 -0.20 -7.46 -5.49
C SER A 213 -0.33 -8.97 -5.55
N ASN A 214 -1.12 -9.48 -6.50
CA ASN A 214 -1.08 -10.89 -6.88
C ASN A 214 -0.24 -11.00 -8.15
N ARG A 215 1.06 -11.28 -8.00
CA ARG A 215 1.90 -11.83 -9.09
C ARG A 215 2.53 -13.13 -8.63
N GLY A 216 2.15 -14.24 -9.28
CA GLY A 216 2.95 -15.48 -9.30
C GLY A 216 2.14 -16.76 -9.45
N GLY A 217 2.04 -17.29 -10.68
CA GLY A 217 1.53 -18.63 -10.94
C GLY A 217 1.23 -18.86 -12.42
N GLY A 218 2.23 -19.26 -13.20
CA GLY A 218 2.23 -19.30 -14.67
C GLY A 218 1.33 -20.35 -15.34
N PRO A 219 1.34 -20.37 -16.69
CA PRO A 219 0.49 -21.25 -17.49
C PRO A 219 1.00 -22.69 -17.46
N GLY A 220 0.17 -23.62 -16.95
CA GLY A 220 0.28 -25.05 -17.24
C GLY A 220 0.55 -25.98 -16.05
N THR A 221 -0.51 -26.52 -15.48
CA THR A 221 -0.66 -27.92 -15.01
C THR A 221 -2.16 -28.23 -15.21
N GLY A 222 -2.66 -29.31 -15.78
CA GLY A 222 -2.10 -30.58 -16.22
C GLY A 222 -3.18 -31.65 -15.99
N LYS A 223 -3.93 -31.98 -17.05
CA LYS A 223 -5.03 -32.97 -17.18
C LYS A 223 -6.41 -32.60 -16.65
#